data_AF-A0A4R3KNU8-F1
#
_entry.id   AF-A0A4R3KNU8-F1
#
_cell.length_a   1.000
_cell.length_b   1.000
_cell.length_c   1.000
_cell.angle_alpha   90.00
_cell.angle_beta   90.00
_cell.angle_gamma   90.00
#
_symmetry.space_group_name_H-M   'P 1'
#
loop_
_entity.id
_entity.type
_entity.pdbx_description
1 polymer ?
#
loop_
_entity_poly.entity_id
_entity_poly.type
_entity_poly.pdbx_seq_one_letter_code
_entity_poly.pdbx_strand_id
1 'polypeptide(L)'
;MMPLKLSTPFGAGRPSCKCACRFLLPLVLLLLFSGMAAGQSADAELREMMSRRAGLLQQWRRFNLEENALFGGQSKKDLRNILQTQQRIIELDNQILNYGKLENYTKQKTEKDETLQLRKSLYNRLDSAETLKSRYEEQLSALEKRESTLKAGIERRQSANRGLSIALVLVTALLLLSLFYNPLRKKR
;
A
#
# COMPACT_ATOMS: atom_id res chain seq x y z
N MET A 1 -44.43 35.41 4.85
CA MET A 1 -44.11 36.72 4.25
C MET A 1 -43.21 37.47 5.22
N MET A 2 -41.95 37.67 4.81
CA MET A 2 -40.93 38.65 5.23
C MET A 2 -39.55 38.00 5.48
N PRO A 3 -38.46 38.60 4.96
CA PRO A 3 -37.20 37.91 4.67
C PRO A 3 -36.08 38.30 5.64
N LEU A 4 -35.19 37.35 5.97
CA LEU A 4 -33.97 37.67 6.72
C LEU A 4 -32.72 37.43 5.87
N LYS A 5 -32.21 38.59 5.43
CA LYS A 5 -30.88 38.99 4.99
C LYS A 5 -29.75 37.96 5.10
N LEU A 6 -29.19 37.67 3.92
CA LEU A 6 -27.79 37.35 3.68
C LEU A 6 -26.87 38.42 4.26
N SER A 7 -25.87 38.01 5.04
CA SER A 7 -24.65 38.79 5.24
C SER A 7 -23.46 37.82 5.31
N THR A 8 -22.52 38.03 4.39
CA THR A 8 -21.19 37.44 4.36
C THR A 8 -20.24 38.30 5.19
N PRO A 9 -19.13 37.71 5.68
CA PRO A 9 -17.84 38.38 5.60
C PRO A 9 -16.84 37.47 4.85
N PHE A 10 -16.27 37.93 3.74
CA PHE A 10 -15.01 38.68 3.67
C PHE A 10 -13.79 37.88 4.12
N GLY A 11 -12.92 37.58 3.13
CA GLY A 11 -11.48 37.68 3.30
C GLY A 11 -10.71 36.42 3.68
N ALA A 12 -10.34 35.61 2.68
CA ALA A 12 -9.09 34.88 2.72
C ALA A 12 -8.49 34.86 1.31
N GLY A 13 -7.42 35.63 1.14
CA GLY A 13 -6.71 35.80 -0.12
C GLY A 13 -6.20 34.47 -0.65
N ARG A 14 -6.36 34.27 -1.96
CA ARG A 14 -5.70 33.17 -2.68
C ARG A 14 -4.21 33.52 -2.77
N PRO A 15 -3.28 32.72 -2.22
CA PRO A 15 -1.88 32.85 -2.60
C PRO A 15 -1.77 32.47 -4.09
N SER A 16 -1.37 33.45 -4.88
CA SER A 16 -1.03 33.29 -6.29
C SER A 16 0.24 32.43 -6.39
N CYS A 17 0.08 31.11 -6.39
CA CYS A 17 1.16 30.15 -6.61
C CYS A 17 1.48 30.04 -8.10
N LYS A 18 1.89 31.15 -8.72
CA LYS A 18 2.38 31.20 -10.11
C LYS A 18 3.87 31.55 -10.15
N CYS A 19 4.72 30.87 -9.39
CA CYS A 19 6.18 31.01 -9.52
C CYS A 19 6.99 29.77 -9.11
N ALA A 20 6.48 28.87 -8.25
CA ALA A 20 7.30 27.78 -7.70
C ALA A 20 7.40 26.51 -8.58
N CYS A 21 6.47 26.29 -9.53
CA CYS A 21 6.45 25.05 -10.33
C CYS A 21 7.52 24.96 -11.43
N ARG A 22 8.18 26.07 -11.82
CA ARG A 22 9.15 26.07 -12.92
C ARG A 22 10.56 25.62 -12.50
N PHE A 23 10.86 25.63 -11.19
CA PHE A 23 12.17 25.23 -10.65
C PHE A 23 12.17 23.86 -9.95
N LEU A 24 11.00 23.30 -9.61
CA LEU A 24 10.93 21.97 -8.99
C LEU A 24 11.06 20.82 -10.02
N LEU A 25 10.66 21.06 -11.27
CA LEU A 25 10.70 20.05 -12.33
C LEU A 25 12.14 19.59 -12.71
N PRO A 26 13.15 20.47 -12.86
CA PRO A 26 14.52 20.01 -13.09
C PRO A 26 15.15 19.31 -11.87
N LEU A 27 14.75 19.68 -10.64
CA LEU A 27 15.26 19.05 -9.42
C LEU A 27 14.75 17.60 -9.25
N VAL A 28 13.47 17.36 -9.55
CA VAL A 28 12.88 16.01 -9.53
C VAL A 28 13.47 15.15 -10.66
N LEU A 29 13.75 15.74 -11.83
CA LEU A 29 14.43 15.04 -12.93
C LEU A 29 15.87 14.65 -12.58
N LEU A 30 16.62 15.53 -11.90
CA LEU A 30 17.99 15.26 -11.46
C LEU A 30 18.06 14.15 -10.39
N LEU A 31 17.10 14.13 -9.46
CA LEU A 31 16.99 13.09 -8.44
C LEU A 31 16.61 11.72 -9.02
N LEU A 32 15.80 11.69 -10.10
CA LEU A 32 15.46 10.45 -10.80
C LEU A 32 16.66 9.84 -11.55
N PHE A 33 17.58 10.66 -12.08
CA PHE A 33 18.80 10.15 -12.74
C PHE A 33 19.88 9.68 -11.78
N SER A 34 19.89 10.17 -10.54
CA SER A 34 20.93 9.85 -9.55
C SER A 34 20.80 8.41 -8.99
N GLY A 35 19.62 7.79 -9.11
CA GLY A 35 19.31 6.48 -8.51
C GLY A 35 19.78 5.25 -9.28
N MET A 36 20.25 5.38 -10.53
CA MET A 36 20.58 4.21 -11.38
C MET A 36 22.05 3.81 -11.41
N ALA A 37 22.96 4.55 -10.75
CA ALA A 37 24.40 4.31 -10.89
C ALA A 37 24.96 3.19 -9.98
N ALA A 38 24.25 2.80 -8.91
CA ALA A 38 24.80 1.91 -7.89
C ALA A 38 24.86 0.41 -8.27
N GLY A 39 24.08 -0.03 -9.28
CA GLY A 39 24.04 -1.44 -9.70
C GLY A 39 25.09 -1.84 -10.74
N GLN A 40 25.73 -0.88 -11.41
CA GLN A 40 26.59 -1.19 -12.56
C GLN A 40 28.03 -1.56 -12.19
N SER A 41 28.49 -1.22 -10.99
CA SER A 41 29.89 -1.42 -10.60
C SER A 41 30.24 -2.89 -10.38
N ALA A 42 29.34 -3.68 -9.76
CA ALA A 42 29.57 -5.10 -9.52
C ALA A 42 29.58 -5.92 -10.83
N ASP A 43 28.68 -5.60 -11.76
CA ASP A 43 28.63 -6.22 -13.08
C ASP A 43 29.86 -5.86 -13.94
N ALA A 44 30.38 -4.64 -13.80
CA ALA A 44 31.57 -4.20 -14.50
C ALA A 44 32.83 -4.99 -14.05
N GLU A 45 32.98 -5.19 -12.74
CA GLU A 45 34.10 -5.94 -12.18
C GLU A 45 34.05 -7.43 -12.57
N LEU A 46 32.87 -8.05 -12.55
CA LEU A 46 32.69 -9.42 -13.04
C LEU A 46 33.02 -9.55 -14.52
N ARG A 47 32.56 -8.59 -15.35
CA ARG A 47 32.90 -8.54 -16.79
C ARG A 47 34.40 -8.39 -17.01
N GLU A 48 35.09 -7.62 -16.18
CA GLU A 48 36.54 -7.49 -16.23
C GLU A 48 37.25 -8.81 -15.90
N MET A 49 36.83 -9.53 -14.86
CA MET A 49 37.39 -10.85 -14.55
C MET A 49 37.15 -11.85 -15.68
N MET A 50 35.96 -11.85 -16.28
CA MET A 50 35.62 -12.72 -17.41
C MET A 50 36.46 -12.39 -18.67
N SER A 51 36.73 -11.11 -18.94
CA SER A 51 37.58 -10.72 -20.08
C SER A 51 39.04 -11.12 -19.84
N ARG A 52 39.55 -10.95 -18.62
CA ARG A 52 40.89 -11.42 -18.21
C ARG A 52 41.02 -12.94 -18.37
N ARG A 53 40.00 -13.69 -17.95
CA ARG A 53 39.92 -15.15 -18.13
C ARG A 53 39.98 -15.55 -19.61
N ALA A 54 39.23 -14.87 -20.48
CA ALA A 54 39.24 -15.13 -21.91
C ALA A 54 40.63 -14.90 -22.53
N GLY A 55 41.34 -13.84 -22.10
CA GLY A 55 42.72 -13.58 -22.48
C GLY A 55 43.69 -14.68 -22.06
N LEU A 56 43.59 -15.17 -20.83
CA LEU A 56 44.41 -16.29 -20.34
C LEU A 56 44.13 -17.60 -21.09
N LEU A 57 42.87 -17.89 -21.41
CA LEU A 57 42.51 -19.05 -22.22
C LEU A 57 43.09 -18.97 -23.64
N GLN A 58 43.10 -17.77 -24.22
CA GLN A 58 43.72 -17.56 -25.52
C GLN A 58 45.24 -17.75 -25.46
N GLN A 59 45.91 -17.26 -24.41
CA GLN A 59 47.35 -17.47 -24.19
C GLN A 59 47.68 -18.94 -24.00
N TRP A 60 46.91 -19.64 -23.15
CA TRP A 60 47.04 -21.09 -22.97
C TRP A 60 46.89 -21.84 -24.28
N ARG A 61 45.90 -21.48 -25.10
CA ARG A 61 45.68 -22.08 -26.42
C ARG A 61 46.85 -21.83 -27.36
N ARG A 62 47.45 -20.63 -27.34
CA ARG A 62 48.66 -20.31 -28.12
C ARG A 62 49.84 -21.19 -27.69
N PHE A 63 50.14 -21.28 -26.39
CA PHE A 63 51.20 -22.15 -25.87
C PHE A 63 50.98 -23.62 -26.23
N ASN A 64 49.73 -24.08 -26.30
CA ASN A 64 49.40 -25.44 -26.73
C ASN A 64 49.54 -25.67 -28.24
N LEU A 65 49.37 -24.64 -29.07
CA LEU A 65 49.37 -24.75 -30.54
C LEU A 65 50.75 -24.49 -31.15
N GLU A 66 51.51 -23.52 -30.63
CA GLU A 66 52.81 -23.09 -31.17
C GLU A 66 53.89 -24.21 -31.08
N GLU A 67 53.70 -25.20 -30.21
CA GLU A 67 54.74 -26.21 -29.93
C GLU A 67 54.56 -27.57 -30.62
N ASN A 68 53.42 -27.81 -31.29
CA ASN A 68 53.23 -29.04 -32.08
C ASN A 68 53.86 -28.97 -33.48
N ALA A 69 54.44 -27.83 -33.88
CA ALA A 69 54.73 -27.55 -35.28
C ALA A 69 56.13 -27.95 -35.77
N LEU A 70 57.16 -28.13 -34.92
CA LEU A 70 58.54 -28.28 -35.42
C LEU A 70 59.34 -29.53 -35.00
N PHE A 71 59.29 -30.01 -33.74
CA PHE A 71 60.13 -31.16 -33.33
C PHE A 71 59.52 -32.11 -32.27
N GLY A 72 58.18 -32.14 -32.13
CA GLY A 72 57.49 -33.23 -31.45
C GLY A 72 57.71 -33.39 -29.94
N GLY A 73 58.17 -32.35 -29.24
CA GLY A 73 58.33 -32.37 -27.79
C GLY A 73 58.12 -31.00 -27.15
N GLN A 74 57.35 -30.93 -26.07
CA GLN A 74 57.15 -29.72 -25.29
C GLN A 74 58.45 -29.31 -24.59
N SER A 75 58.87 -28.06 -24.74
CA SER A 75 60.06 -27.57 -24.04
C SER A 75 59.75 -27.36 -22.56
N LYS A 76 60.76 -27.55 -21.70
CA LYS A 76 60.63 -27.43 -20.24
C LYS A 76 60.21 -26.01 -19.81
N LYS A 77 60.53 -25.00 -20.62
CA LYS A 77 60.13 -23.60 -20.40
C LYS A 77 58.63 -23.44 -20.66
N ASP A 78 58.10 -24.15 -21.63
CA ASP A 78 56.73 -23.99 -22.11
C ASP A 78 55.74 -24.76 -21.24
N LEU A 79 56.17 -25.93 -20.73
CA LEU A 79 55.50 -26.58 -19.61
C LEU A 79 55.35 -25.66 -18.38
N ARG A 80 56.38 -24.86 -18.06
CA ARG A 80 56.28 -23.87 -16.96
C ARG A 80 55.30 -22.74 -17.29
N ASN A 81 55.30 -22.24 -18.52
CA ASN A 81 54.38 -21.19 -18.96
C ASN A 81 52.92 -21.68 -18.96
N ILE A 82 52.68 -22.92 -19.42
CA ILE A 82 51.36 -23.57 -19.39
C ILE A 82 50.89 -23.73 -17.94
N LEU A 83 51.73 -24.27 -17.05
CA LEU A 83 51.40 -24.42 -15.63
C LEU A 83 51.09 -23.08 -14.97
N GLN A 84 51.91 -22.05 -15.20
CA GLN A 84 51.69 -20.72 -14.64
C GLN A 84 50.38 -20.10 -15.15
N THR A 85 50.08 -20.27 -16.44
CA THR A 85 48.84 -19.78 -17.04
C THR A 85 47.62 -20.52 -16.48
N GLN A 86 47.70 -21.84 -16.34
CA GLN A 86 46.65 -22.64 -15.71
C GLN A 86 46.42 -22.24 -14.25
N GLN A 87 47.47 -21.99 -13.49
CA GLN A 87 47.36 -21.56 -12.10
C GLN A 87 46.66 -20.19 -11.98
N ARG A 88 46.97 -19.25 -12.89
CA ARG A 88 46.26 -17.95 -12.97
C ARG A 88 44.79 -18.11 -13.37
N ILE A 89 44.46 -19.03 -14.29
CA ILE A 89 43.06 -19.33 -14.65
C ILE A 89 42.30 -19.86 -13.43
N ILE A 90 42.88 -20.80 -12.69
CA ILE A 90 42.27 -21.37 -11.48
C ILE A 90 42.02 -20.28 -10.43
N GLU A 91 43.00 -19.40 -10.21
CA GLU A 91 42.86 -18.30 -9.25
C GLU A 91 41.73 -17.33 -9.63
N LEU A 92 41.65 -16.95 -10.92
CA LEU A 92 40.55 -16.14 -11.45
C LEU A 92 39.20 -16.84 -11.35
N ASP A 93 39.12 -18.13 -11.66
CA ASP A 93 37.87 -18.90 -11.57
C ASP A 93 37.38 -19.00 -10.12
N ASN A 94 38.29 -19.11 -9.14
CA ASN A 94 37.95 -19.05 -7.72
C ASN A 94 37.42 -17.67 -7.30
N GLN A 95 38.02 -16.58 -7.81
CA GLN A 95 37.53 -15.22 -7.57
C GLN A 95 36.13 -15.00 -8.15
N ILE A 96 35.90 -15.45 -9.39
CA ILE A 96 34.59 -15.39 -10.05
C ILE A 96 33.54 -16.17 -9.27
N LEU A 97 33.86 -17.38 -8.81
CA LEU A 97 32.96 -18.21 -7.99
C LEU A 97 32.61 -17.54 -6.66
N ASN A 98 33.59 -16.92 -6.00
CA ASN A 98 33.36 -16.20 -4.75
C ASN A 98 32.45 -14.97 -4.95
N TYR A 99 32.65 -14.22 -6.03
CA TYR A 99 31.76 -13.12 -6.42
C TYR A 99 30.32 -13.60 -6.61
N GLY A 100 30.12 -14.68 -7.38
CA GLY A 100 28.79 -15.23 -7.62
C GLY A 100 28.10 -15.75 -6.36
N LYS A 101 28.85 -16.30 -5.39
CA LYS A 101 28.29 -16.72 -4.09
C LYS A 101 27.87 -15.54 -3.23
N LEU A 102 28.69 -14.50 -3.17
CA LEU A 102 28.41 -13.31 -2.36
C LEU A 102 27.18 -12.57 -2.87
N GLU A 103 27.08 -12.39 -4.19
CA GLU A 103 25.95 -11.72 -4.83
C GLU A 103 24.65 -12.49 -4.59
N ASN A 104 24.64 -13.80 -4.81
CA ASN A 104 23.47 -14.64 -4.56
C ASN A 104 23.06 -14.65 -3.08
N TYR A 105 24.02 -14.65 -2.15
CA TYR A 105 23.73 -14.56 -0.72
C TYR A 105 23.08 -13.22 -0.35
N THR A 106 23.60 -12.11 -0.90
CA THR A 106 23.02 -10.78 -0.65
C THR A 106 21.61 -10.65 -1.23
N LYS A 107 21.40 -11.08 -2.48
CA LYS A 107 20.07 -11.09 -3.12
C LYS A 107 19.06 -11.95 -2.35
N GLN A 108 19.46 -13.15 -1.93
CA GLN A 108 18.57 -14.03 -1.18
C GLN A 108 18.23 -13.46 0.20
N LYS A 109 19.16 -12.72 0.85
CA LYS A 109 18.89 -12.05 2.11
C LYS A 109 17.91 -10.88 1.93
N THR A 110 18.11 -10.04 0.91
CA THR A 110 17.20 -8.92 0.62
C THR A 110 15.82 -9.40 0.24
N GLU A 111 15.70 -10.43 -0.61
CA GLU A 111 14.40 -11.03 -0.96
C GLU A 111 13.67 -11.62 0.26
N LYS A 112 14.40 -12.28 1.18
CA LYS A 112 13.83 -12.78 2.43
C LYS A 112 13.36 -11.65 3.35
N ASP A 113 14.13 -10.57 3.45
CA ASP A 113 13.75 -9.42 4.27
C ASP A 113 12.54 -8.68 3.68
N GLU A 114 12.50 -8.49 2.36
CA GLU A 114 11.36 -7.89 1.65
C GLU A 114 10.09 -8.73 1.78
N THR A 115 10.19 -10.05 1.57
CA THR A 115 9.04 -10.96 1.73
C THR A 115 8.53 -10.98 3.18
N LEU A 116 9.43 -10.90 4.16
CA LEU A 116 9.06 -10.83 5.57
C LEU A 116 8.40 -9.49 5.92
N GLN A 117 8.89 -8.38 5.37
CA GLN A 117 8.24 -7.06 5.50
C GLN A 117 6.86 -7.05 4.86
N LEU A 118 6.72 -7.59 3.65
CA LEU A 118 5.45 -7.70 2.94
C LEU A 118 4.46 -8.54 3.75
N ARG A 119 4.89 -9.68 4.27
CA ARG A 119 4.08 -10.53 5.16
C ARG A 119 3.63 -9.79 6.42
N LYS A 120 4.53 -9.06 7.11
CA LYS A 120 4.17 -8.23 8.27
C LYS A 120 3.13 -7.17 7.91
N SER A 121 3.30 -6.48 6.78
CA SER A 121 2.36 -5.47 6.33
C SER A 121 0.97 -6.03 6.02
N LEU A 122 0.90 -7.24 5.45
CA LEU A 122 -0.35 -7.93 5.19
C LEU A 122 -1.07 -8.32 6.48
N TYR A 123 -0.34 -8.83 7.48
CA TYR A 123 -0.94 -9.11 8.80
C TYR A 123 -1.48 -7.86 9.47
N ASN A 124 -0.74 -6.75 9.45
CA ASN A 124 -1.22 -5.49 10.03
C ASN A 124 -2.49 -4.96 9.33
N ARG A 125 -2.58 -5.15 8.00
CA ARG A 125 -3.79 -4.80 7.24
C ARG A 125 -4.97 -5.71 7.59
N LEU A 126 -4.72 -7.00 7.79
CA LEU A 126 -5.75 -7.96 8.18
C LEU A 126 -6.33 -7.59 9.56
N ASP A 127 -5.46 -7.30 10.53
CA ASP A 127 -5.84 -6.89 11.89
C ASP A 127 -6.62 -5.56 11.88
N SER A 128 -6.18 -4.60 11.06
CA SER A 128 -6.91 -3.35 10.84
C SER A 128 -8.30 -3.56 10.22
N ALA A 129 -8.44 -4.53 9.31
CA ALA A 129 -9.72 -4.86 8.70
C ALA A 129 -10.66 -5.56 9.70
N GLU A 130 -10.13 -6.43 10.55
CA GLU A 130 -10.88 -7.11 11.61
C GLU A 130 -11.40 -6.13 12.66
N THR A 131 -10.55 -5.20 13.12
CA THR A 131 -10.97 -4.14 14.06
C THR A 131 -12.03 -3.21 13.45
N LEU A 132 -11.89 -2.86 12.16
CA LEU A 132 -12.93 -2.09 11.46
C LEU A 132 -14.25 -2.86 11.38
N LYS A 133 -14.21 -4.15 11.05
CA LYS A 133 -15.41 -5.00 11.00
C LYS A 133 -16.13 -5.04 12.35
N SER A 134 -15.39 -5.24 13.44
CA SER A 134 -15.96 -5.22 14.80
C SER A 134 -16.66 -3.89 15.12
N ARG A 135 -16.06 -2.75 14.75
CA ARG A 135 -16.69 -1.43 14.94
C ARG A 135 -17.97 -1.26 14.11
N TYR A 136 -18.00 -1.79 12.89
CA TYR A 136 -19.21 -1.76 12.06
C TYR A 136 -20.32 -2.61 12.66
N GLU A 137 -20.01 -3.80 13.18
CA GLU A 137 -20.99 -4.66 13.86
C GLU A 137 -21.55 -3.99 15.13
N GLU A 138 -20.70 -3.33 15.93
CA GLU A 138 -21.14 -2.53 17.06
C GLU A 138 -22.09 -1.40 16.64
N GLN A 139 -21.75 -0.67 15.57
CA GLN A 139 -22.60 0.40 15.03
C GLN A 139 -23.95 -0.13 14.55
N LEU A 140 -23.98 -1.27 13.85
CA LEU A 140 -25.21 -1.91 13.41
C LEU A 140 -26.09 -2.29 14.60
N SER A 141 -25.52 -2.94 15.62
CA SER A 141 -26.26 -3.31 16.82
C SER A 141 -26.80 -2.09 17.60
N ALA A 142 -26.06 -0.98 17.59
CA ALA A 142 -26.50 0.27 18.22
C ALA A 142 -27.65 0.92 17.43
N LEU A 143 -27.62 0.86 16.10
CA LEU A 143 -28.70 1.35 15.24
C LEU A 143 -29.96 0.50 15.40
N GLU A 144 -29.86 -0.83 15.45
CA GLU A 144 -30.99 -1.72 15.71
C GLU A 144 -31.65 -1.45 17.07
N LYS A 145 -30.84 -1.21 18.12
CA LYS A 145 -31.35 -0.79 19.43
C LYS A 145 -32.07 0.56 19.34
N ARG A 146 -31.53 1.53 18.62
CA ARG A 146 -32.21 2.82 18.41
C ARG A 146 -33.52 2.65 17.66
N GLU A 147 -33.54 1.85 16.61
CA GLU A 147 -34.75 1.59 15.83
C GLU A 147 -35.84 0.94 16.69
N SER A 148 -35.50 -0.07 17.47
CA SER A 148 -36.46 -0.72 18.39
C SER A 148 -36.98 0.24 19.47
N THR A 149 -36.14 1.10 20.03
CA THR A 149 -36.59 2.12 21.00
C THR A 149 -37.50 3.16 20.36
N LEU A 150 -37.22 3.59 19.12
CA LEU A 150 -38.07 4.51 18.37
C LEU A 150 -39.41 3.87 18.02
N LYS A 151 -39.41 2.61 17.57
CA LYS A 151 -40.63 1.83 17.31
C LYS A 151 -41.50 1.71 18.56
N ALA A 152 -40.91 1.31 19.70
CA ALA A 152 -41.63 1.26 20.97
C ALA A 152 -42.17 2.64 21.41
N GLY A 153 -41.42 3.72 21.13
CA GLY A 153 -41.88 5.09 21.37
C GLY A 153 -43.07 5.50 20.50
N ILE A 154 -43.08 5.12 19.22
CA ILE A 154 -44.19 5.36 18.30
C ILE A 154 -45.43 4.59 18.74
N GLU A 155 -45.30 3.30 19.11
CA GLU A 155 -46.41 2.48 19.58
C GLU A 155 -47.05 3.07 20.86
N ARG A 156 -46.24 3.52 21.82
CA ARG A 156 -46.73 4.19 23.03
C ARG A 156 -47.47 5.48 22.72
N ARG A 157 -46.97 6.30 21.79
CA ARG A 157 -47.67 7.52 21.35
C ARG A 157 -48.96 7.19 20.62
N GLN A 158 -48.98 6.14 19.80
CA GLN A 158 -50.16 5.72 19.07
C GLN A 158 -51.25 5.19 20.01
N SER A 159 -50.89 4.40 21.02
CA SER A 159 -51.85 3.92 22.02
C SER A 159 -52.39 5.05 22.89
N ALA A 160 -51.55 6.02 23.29
CA ALA A 160 -51.99 7.22 24.00
C ALA A 160 -52.96 8.08 23.16
N ASN A 161 -52.64 8.29 21.88
CA ASN A 161 -53.52 9.03 20.97
C ASN A 161 -54.86 8.32 20.74
N ARG A 162 -54.87 6.98 20.66
CA ARG A 162 -56.12 6.20 20.62
C ARG A 162 -56.95 6.42 21.89
N GLY A 163 -56.33 6.34 23.07
CA GLY A 163 -57.00 6.63 24.34
C GLY A 163 -57.61 8.02 24.40
N LEU A 164 -56.85 9.05 24.00
CA LEU A 164 -57.34 10.43 23.91
C LEU A 164 -58.48 10.58 22.91
N SER A 165 -58.39 9.95 21.74
CA SER A 165 -59.47 10.00 20.74
C SER A 165 -60.78 9.39 21.27
N ILE A 166 -60.70 8.26 21.97
CA ILE A 166 -61.88 7.62 22.60
C ILE A 166 -62.45 8.52 23.70
N ALA A 167 -61.61 9.08 24.57
CA ALA A 167 -62.05 9.99 25.61
C ALA A 167 -62.74 11.23 25.04
N LEU A 168 -62.20 11.82 23.96
CA LEU A 168 -62.79 12.96 23.28
C LEU A 168 -64.16 12.61 22.67
N VAL A 169 -64.28 11.46 22.01
CA VAL A 169 -65.57 10.97 21.50
C VAL A 169 -66.59 10.80 22.64
N LEU A 170 -66.21 10.21 23.77
CA LEU A 170 -67.10 10.05 24.93
C LEU A 170 -67.54 11.39 25.54
N VAL A 171 -66.61 12.35 25.71
CA VAL A 171 -66.93 13.69 26.23
C VAL A 171 -67.88 14.43 25.28
N THR A 172 -67.64 14.36 23.97
CA THR A 172 -68.55 14.96 22.98
C THR A 172 -69.93 14.31 22.98
N ALA A 173 -70.02 12.98 23.11
CA ALA A 173 -71.30 12.27 23.22
C ALA A 173 -72.07 12.65 24.49
N LEU A 174 -71.39 12.76 25.64
CA LEU A 174 -72.00 13.22 26.90
C LEU A 174 -72.50 14.67 26.81
N LEU A 175 -71.74 15.56 26.18
CA LEU A 175 -72.16 16.94 25.94
C LEU A 175 -73.41 17.00 25.07
N LEU A 176 -73.45 16.26 23.97
CA LEU A 176 -74.64 16.16 23.11
C LEU A 176 -75.85 15.62 23.89
N LEU A 177 -75.66 14.54 24.66
CA LEU A 177 -76.73 13.97 25.49
C LEU A 177 -77.24 15.01 26.49
N SER A 178 -76.35 15.77 27.15
CA SER A 178 -76.72 16.83 28.08
C SER A 178 -77.50 17.96 27.40
N LEU A 179 -77.16 18.34 26.17
CA LEU A 179 -77.89 19.36 25.40
C LEU A 179 -79.31 18.89 25.04
N PHE A 180 -79.48 17.62 24.66
CA PHE A 180 -80.80 17.07 24.34
C PHE A 180 -81.66 16.78 25.57
N TYR A 181 -81.05 16.37 26.68
CA TYR A 181 -81.76 15.99 27.92
C TYR A 181 -81.96 17.15 28.89
N ASN A 182 -81.44 18.35 28.63
CA ASN A 182 -81.63 19.51 29.50
C ASN A 182 -83.10 19.98 29.46
N PRO A 183 -83.91 19.73 30.51
CA PRO A 183 -85.35 20.00 30.51
C PRO A 183 -85.70 21.50 30.57
N LEU A 184 -84.69 22.38 30.63
CA LEU A 184 -84.87 23.83 30.68
C LEU A 184 -85.40 24.44 29.38
N ARG A 185 -85.51 23.67 28.28
CA ARG A 185 -86.16 24.14 27.05
C ARG A 185 -87.68 23.98 27.02
N LYS A 186 -88.29 23.46 28.09
CA LYS A 186 -89.75 23.21 28.17
C LYS A 186 -90.58 24.35 28.77
N LYS A 187 -90.01 25.52 29.02
CA LYS A 187 -90.75 26.71 29.49
C LYS A 187 -90.41 27.95 28.65
N ARG A 188 -91.01 28.03 27.47
CA ARG A 188 -91.55 29.25 26.86
C ARG A 188 -92.58 28.85 25.83
#